data_AF-A0A7S2VBZ5-F1
#
_entry.id   AF-A0A7S2VBZ5-F1
#
_cell.length_a   1.000
_cell.length_b   1.000
_cell.length_c   1.000
_cell.angle_alpha   90.00
_cell.angle_beta   90.00
_cell.angle_gamma   90.00
#
_symmetry.space_group_name_H-M   'P 1'
#
loop_
_entity.id
_entity.type
_entity.pdbx_description
1 polymer ?
#
loop_
_entity_poly.entity_id
_entity_poly.type
_entity_poly.pdbx_seq_one_letter_code
_entity_poly.pdbx_strand_id
1 'polypeptide(L)'
;FNTFIMAGLALIICIEPAPTHPWFVYWSEEHFIANRDTLALGELNRPEFVSSQELERSSQGSDGDLVFPNSQGSVFSQISVQDSLVSTTKKAVHSHRLFRYVLLSSFFVAWLLSILGIRNCTFILVGQEDQDSSMYMGVGLYTRAYYVGDDKVGCIAHSDANKDHFDGFFQSSRVFGAVAALLMSVIFVVGIAQLFSNMAKIELWLFVRFLLPCAFISEAAMGLVYFSEICNGTDGYQCVPGAIGFTVMANLTLMFTLCSACCVLPPPSNPLFARWRAEEEEDEFSCTQSLTPSSSSQQSKKIKSMLPPPTSKLGVLDEAEESVASEEDFEKKGQSSAASTTSSVSPSSSVSVRVEVSNGERKTITEITQPDGSRAMTTDIEDLNDVDLNGDTGGFQNDQEPYYMT
;
A
#
# COMPACT_ATOMS: atom_id res chain seq x y z
N PHE A 1 -20.79 2.35 12.83
CA PHE A 1 -20.81 2.69 11.40
C PHE A 1 -20.78 4.20 11.16
N ASN A 2 -21.79 4.99 11.58
CA ASN A 2 -21.81 6.45 11.39
C ASN A 2 -20.58 7.19 11.94
N THR A 3 -20.08 6.83 13.13
CA THR A 3 -18.88 7.45 13.70
C THR A 3 -17.63 7.21 12.84
N PHE A 4 -17.53 6.04 12.21
CA PHE A 4 -16.42 5.69 11.34
C PHE A 4 -16.48 6.43 10.00
N ILE A 5 -17.67 6.56 9.41
CA ILE A 5 -17.88 7.41 8.22
C ILE A 5 -17.52 8.86 8.54
N MET A 6 -17.99 9.39 9.67
CA MET A 6 -17.70 10.77 10.08
C MET A 6 -16.21 10.99 10.38
N ALA A 7 -15.52 10.00 10.98
CA ALA A 7 -14.08 10.07 11.20
C ALA A 7 -13.29 10.03 9.89
N GLY A 8 -13.71 9.20 8.93
CA GLY A 8 -13.11 9.15 7.59
C GLY A 8 -13.32 10.46 6.82
N LEU A 9 -14.54 11.01 6.83
CA LEU A 9 -14.85 12.31 6.24
C LEU A 9 -14.11 13.46 6.93
N ALA A 10 -14.01 13.44 8.26
CA ALA A 10 -13.24 14.45 9.01
C ALA A 10 -11.75 14.40 8.65
N LEU A 11 -11.17 13.19 8.49
CA LEU A 11 -9.81 13.03 7.99
C LEU A 11 -9.65 13.61 6.59
N ILE A 12 -10.59 13.34 5.67
CA ILE A 12 -10.57 13.90 4.31
C ILE A 12 -10.62 15.43 4.35
N ILE A 13 -11.52 16.02 5.15
CA ILE A 13 -11.66 17.47 5.31
C ILE A 13 -10.39 18.10 5.94
N CYS A 14 -9.74 17.40 6.88
CA CYS A 14 -8.49 17.86 7.47
C CYS A 14 -7.27 17.71 6.56
N ILE A 15 -7.34 16.81 5.56
CA ILE A 15 -6.27 16.55 4.60
C ILE A 15 -6.35 17.50 3.40
N GLU A 16 -7.54 17.99 3.05
CA GLU A 16 -7.71 18.95 1.97
C GLU A 16 -6.98 20.26 2.34
N PRO A 17 -5.83 20.59 1.70
CA PRO A 17 -5.20 21.87 1.94
C PRO A 17 -6.20 22.95 1.54
N ALA A 18 -6.32 24.01 2.36
CA ALA A 18 -7.17 25.16 2.06
C ALA A 18 -7.04 25.51 0.56
N PRO A 19 -8.13 25.71 -0.19
CA PRO A 19 -8.13 25.77 -1.64
C PRO A 19 -7.21 26.90 -2.12
N THR A 20 -5.94 26.58 -2.33
CA THR A 20 -5.01 27.42 -3.07
C THR A 20 -5.36 27.19 -4.52
N HIS A 21 -6.06 28.15 -5.12
CA HIS A 21 -6.53 28.15 -6.51
C HIS A 21 -5.66 27.27 -7.44
N PRO A 22 -6.15 26.11 -7.91
CA PRO A 22 -5.36 25.13 -8.67
C PRO A 22 -4.86 25.63 -10.04
N TRP A 23 -5.26 26.84 -10.44
CA TRP A 23 -5.04 27.43 -11.75
C TRP A 23 -3.70 28.17 -11.78
N PHE A 24 -3.11 28.46 -10.61
CA PHE A 24 -1.90 29.27 -10.51
C PHE A 24 -0.61 28.46 -10.29
N VAL A 25 -0.69 27.19 -9.85
CA VAL A 25 0.51 26.42 -9.49
C VAL A 25 0.99 25.49 -10.62
N TYR A 26 0.09 25.03 -11.50
CA TYR A 26 0.47 24.12 -12.59
C TYR A 26 1.27 24.79 -13.72
N TRP A 27 1.25 26.12 -13.81
CA TRP A 27 2.01 26.87 -14.81
C TRP A 27 3.44 27.22 -14.38
N SER A 28 3.83 26.91 -13.14
CA SER A 28 5.08 27.43 -12.59
C SER A 28 6.26 26.48 -12.73
N GLU A 29 6.14 25.17 -12.52
CA GLU A 29 7.35 24.33 -12.38
C GLU A 29 8.00 23.94 -13.71
N GLU A 30 7.23 23.56 -14.73
CA GLU A 30 7.81 23.19 -16.04
C GLU A 30 8.25 24.43 -16.84
N HIS A 31 7.52 25.54 -16.73
CA HIS A 31 7.97 26.80 -17.33
C HIS A 31 9.13 27.44 -16.58
N PHE A 32 9.32 27.23 -15.27
CA PHE A 32 10.47 27.81 -14.57
C PHE A 32 11.78 27.08 -14.91
N ILE A 33 11.74 25.77 -15.18
CA ILE A 33 12.91 25.03 -15.69
C ILE A 33 13.19 25.43 -17.14
N ALA A 34 12.16 25.50 -18.00
CA ALA A 34 12.33 25.94 -19.38
C ALA A 34 12.76 27.42 -19.51
N ASN A 35 12.31 28.30 -18.59
CA ASN A 35 12.63 29.72 -18.58
C ASN A 35 14.03 29.99 -17.99
N ARG A 36 14.55 29.13 -17.10
CA ARG A 36 15.92 29.27 -16.59
C ARG A 36 16.96 28.90 -17.65
N ASP A 37 16.65 27.90 -18.49
CA ASP A 37 17.51 27.52 -19.62
C ASP A 37 17.40 28.49 -20.81
N THR A 38 16.24 29.15 -21.00
CA THR A 38 16.09 30.20 -22.02
C THR A 38 16.58 31.59 -21.57
N LEU A 39 16.53 31.92 -20.27
CA LEU A 39 17.17 33.13 -19.72
C LEU A 39 18.70 33.02 -19.75
N ALA A 40 19.27 31.83 -19.59
CA ALA A 40 20.70 31.60 -19.78
C ALA A 40 21.17 31.72 -21.24
N LEU A 41 20.26 31.64 -22.21
CA LEU A 41 20.55 31.80 -23.65
C LEU A 41 20.16 33.16 -24.23
N GLY A 42 19.45 34.01 -23.47
CA GLY A 42 18.91 35.31 -23.92
C GLY A 42 19.80 36.53 -23.67
N GLU A 43 20.84 36.44 -22.82
CA GLU A 43 21.72 37.57 -22.49
C GLU A 43 22.98 37.71 -23.37
N LEU A 44 22.98 37.13 -24.57
CA LEU A 44 24.03 37.34 -25.56
C LEU A 44 23.59 38.19 -26.77
N ASN A 45 22.68 39.16 -26.56
CA ASN A 45 22.46 40.26 -27.50
C ASN A 45 22.54 41.62 -26.79
N ARG A 46 23.80 42.03 -26.56
CA ARG A 46 24.35 43.37 -26.79
C ARG A 46 23.35 44.55 -26.74
N PRO A 47 23.24 45.29 -25.62
CA PRO A 47 22.81 46.67 -25.70
C PRO A 47 23.92 47.48 -26.38
N GLU A 48 23.55 48.24 -27.41
CA GLU A 48 24.39 49.31 -27.94
C GLU A 48 24.82 50.22 -26.79
N PHE A 49 26.14 50.32 -26.62
CA PHE A 49 26.75 51.36 -25.82
C PHE A 49 26.37 52.72 -26.42
N VAL A 50 25.42 53.40 -25.79
CA VAL A 50 25.31 54.85 -25.89
C VAL A 50 26.54 55.42 -25.19
N SER A 51 27.44 56.01 -25.97
CA SER A 51 28.66 56.63 -25.49
C SER A 51 28.35 57.74 -24.49
N SER A 52 28.89 57.63 -23.28
CA SER A 52 28.79 58.63 -22.21
C SER A 52 29.61 59.91 -22.47
N GLN A 53 29.62 60.42 -23.70
CA GLN A 53 30.36 61.63 -24.08
C GLN A 53 29.48 62.84 -24.42
N GLU A 54 28.23 62.85 -23.93
CA GLU A 54 27.27 63.92 -24.23
C GLU A 54 26.42 64.36 -23.04
N LEU A 55 26.93 64.20 -21.81
CA LEU A 55 26.28 64.70 -20.60
C LEU A 55 27.21 65.57 -19.72
N GLU A 56 28.03 66.41 -20.35
CA GLU A 56 28.84 67.44 -19.67
C GLU A 56 28.59 68.87 -20.19
N ARG A 57 27.47 69.10 -20.88
CA ARG A 57 27.05 70.46 -21.26
C ARG A 57 25.55 70.68 -21.06
N SER A 58 25.11 70.72 -19.81
CA SER A 58 23.99 71.58 -19.39
C SER A 58 23.77 71.47 -17.89
N SER A 59 24.52 72.26 -17.11
CA SER A 59 24.08 72.68 -15.77
C SER A 59 24.98 73.81 -15.30
N GLN A 60 24.67 75.02 -15.79
CA GLN A 60 25.13 76.24 -15.16
C GLN A 60 23.89 77.07 -14.89
N GLY A 61 23.55 77.19 -13.60
CA GLY A 61 22.55 78.13 -13.10
C GLY A 61 21.25 77.48 -12.64
N SER A 62 21.15 77.21 -11.35
CA SER A 62 20.21 77.90 -10.47
C SER A 62 20.32 77.30 -9.07
N ASP A 63 20.62 78.16 -8.09
CA ASP A 63 20.44 77.87 -6.67
C ASP A 63 18.99 77.40 -6.43
N GLY A 64 18.87 76.32 -5.67
CA GLY A 64 17.61 75.73 -5.28
C GLY A 64 17.86 74.49 -4.43
N ASP A 65 17.95 74.70 -3.11
CA ASP A 65 18.03 73.66 -2.10
C ASP A 65 16.97 72.57 -2.32
N LEU A 66 17.42 71.39 -2.75
CA LEU A 66 16.62 70.18 -2.76
C LEU A 66 17.24 69.17 -1.79
N VAL A 67 16.55 69.03 -0.65
CA VAL A 67 16.75 67.99 0.35
C VAL A 67 16.54 66.64 -0.33
N PHE A 68 17.62 65.86 -0.47
CA PHE A 68 17.53 64.47 -0.89
C PHE A 68 16.94 63.63 0.25
N PRO A 69 15.80 62.93 0.06
CA PRO A 69 15.33 61.96 1.03
C PRO A 69 16.28 60.75 1.02
N ASN A 70 16.85 60.50 2.19
CA ASN A 70 17.76 59.40 2.47
C ASN A 70 17.04 58.05 2.24
N SER A 71 17.25 57.40 1.10
CA SER A 71 16.55 56.19 0.64
C SER A 71 17.20 54.86 1.09
N GLN A 72 17.90 54.85 2.22
CA GLN A 72 18.54 53.63 2.77
C GLN A 72 17.56 52.66 3.48
N GLY A 73 16.25 52.94 3.50
CA GLY A 73 15.25 52.12 4.20
C GLY A 73 14.62 50.97 3.42
N SER A 74 14.88 50.81 2.11
CA SER A 74 14.10 49.91 1.24
C SER A 74 14.69 48.49 1.07
N VAL A 75 16.01 48.34 1.18
CA VAL A 75 16.69 47.07 0.86
C VAL A 75 16.48 45.99 1.93
N PHE A 76 16.27 46.38 3.19
CA PHE A 76 16.01 45.42 4.28
C PHE A 76 14.61 44.80 4.24
N SER A 77 13.65 45.42 3.56
CA SER A 77 12.27 44.90 3.44
C SER A 77 12.18 43.71 2.48
N GLN A 78 12.96 43.72 1.38
CA GLN A 78 12.91 42.64 0.39
C GLN A 78 13.55 41.32 0.88
N ILE A 79 14.57 41.39 1.73
CA ILE A 79 15.24 40.20 2.27
C ILE A 79 14.30 39.44 3.23
N SER A 80 13.54 40.15 4.05
CA SER A 80 12.57 39.56 5.00
C SER A 80 11.42 38.81 4.31
N VAL A 81 10.95 39.30 3.17
CA VAL A 81 9.86 38.64 2.40
C VAL A 81 10.37 37.35 1.75
N GLN A 82 11.63 37.31 1.32
CA GLN A 82 12.22 36.15 0.67
C GLN A 82 12.43 34.99 1.66
N ASP A 83 12.89 35.28 2.88
CA ASP A 83 13.07 34.26 3.93
C ASP A 83 11.74 33.62 4.37
N SER A 84 10.65 34.40 4.39
CA SER A 84 9.30 33.90 4.71
C SER A 84 8.75 32.96 3.63
N LEU A 85 8.98 33.28 2.35
CA LEU A 85 8.59 32.44 1.21
C LEU A 85 9.39 31.13 1.14
N VAL A 86 10.69 31.18 1.46
CA VAL A 86 11.54 29.98 1.50
C VAL A 86 11.13 29.07 2.69
N SER A 87 10.74 29.65 3.82
CA SER A 87 10.27 28.87 4.98
C SER A 87 8.94 28.15 4.72
N THR A 88 7.98 28.82 4.05
CA THR A 88 6.66 28.24 3.74
C THR A 88 6.73 27.12 2.71
N THR A 89 7.60 27.24 1.70
CA THR A 89 7.80 26.20 0.67
C THR A 89 8.45 24.93 1.23
N LYS A 90 9.47 25.06 2.09
CA LYS A 90 10.09 23.90 2.77
C LYS A 90 9.09 23.08 3.59
N LYS A 91 8.18 23.77 4.30
CA LYS A 91 7.14 23.11 5.12
C LYS A 91 6.15 22.31 4.26
N ALA A 92 5.77 22.84 3.09
CA ALA A 92 4.87 22.14 2.17
C ALA A 92 5.49 20.85 1.62
N VAL A 93 6.76 20.88 1.21
CA VAL A 93 7.47 19.70 0.67
C VAL A 93 7.58 18.60 1.72
N HIS A 94 7.90 18.94 2.97
CA HIS A 94 7.98 17.96 4.05
C HIS A 94 6.63 17.30 4.35
N SER A 95 5.55 18.10 4.38
CA SER A 95 4.18 17.60 4.59
C SER A 95 3.78 16.57 3.52
N HIS A 96 4.06 16.84 2.24
CA HIS A 96 3.79 15.91 1.15
C HIS A 96 4.55 14.58 1.27
N ARG A 97 5.79 14.59 1.77
CA ARG A 97 6.57 13.35 2.00
C ARG A 97 5.96 12.52 3.12
N LEU A 98 5.69 13.14 4.28
CA LEU A 98 5.07 12.47 5.41
C LEU A 98 3.74 11.82 5.00
N PHE A 99 2.93 12.56 4.27
CA PHE A 99 1.64 12.10 3.79
C PHE A 99 1.76 10.86 2.88
N ARG A 100 2.77 10.79 2.01
CA ARG A 100 3.03 9.59 1.18
C ARG A 100 3.39 8.37 2.02
N TYR A 101 4.20 8.54 3.07
CA TYR A 101 4.52 7.45 4.00
C TYR A 101 3.30 6.96 4.76
N VAL A 102 2.43 7.88 5.20
CA VAL A 102 1.16 7.54 5.84
C VAL A 102 0.27 6.74 4.88
N LEU A 103 0.12 7.20 3.64
CA LEU A 103 -0.68 6.49 2.64
C LEU A 103 -0.16 5.07 2.38
N LEU A 104 1.16 4.90 2.25
CA LEU A 104 1.77 3.61 1.98
C LEU A 104 1.69 2.67 3.19
N SER A 105 1.88 3.20 4.39
CA SER A 105 1.64 2.47 5.63
C SER A 105 0.19 2.02 5.75
N SER A 106 -0.76 2.88 5.37
CA SER A 106 -2.18 2.55 5.36
C SER A 106 -2.51 1.44 4.36
N PHE A 107 -1.90 1.43 3.16
CA PHE A 107 -2.03 0.31 2.22
C PHE A 107 -1.49 -1.00 2.81
N PHE A 108 -0.34 -0.96 3.48
CA PHE A 108 0.24 -2.14 4.14
C PHE A 108 -0.67 -2.67 5.25
N VAL A 109 -1.17 -1.78 6.12
CA VAL A 109 -2.12 -2.15 7.17
C VAL A 109 -3.38 -2.73 6.57
N ALA A 110 -3.97 -2.08 5.56
CA ALA A 110 -5.19 -2.56 4.92
C ALA A 110 -4.99 -3.95 4.30
N TRP A 111 -3.86 -4.16 3.60
CA TRP A 111 -3.49 -5.46 3.06
C TRP A 111 -3.37 -6.55 4.14
N LEU A 112 -2.67 -6.26 5.24
CA LEU A 112 -2.56 -7.19 6.38
C LEU A 112 -3.92 -7.54 6.96
N LEU A 113 -4.79 -6.55 7.17
CA LEU A 113 -6.13 -6.76 7.72
C LEU A 113 -7.01 -7.61 6.77
N SER A 114 -6.95 -7.38 5.46
CA SER A 114 -7.68 -8.23 4.49
C SER A 114 -7.20 -9.68 4.53
N ILE A 115 -5.89 -9.94 4.68
CA ILE A 115 -5.35 -11.30 4.83
C ILE A 115 -5.78 -11.93 6.17
N LEU A 116 -5.72 -11.17 7.27
CA LEU A 116 -6.14 -11.64 8.59
C LEU A 116 -7.64 -11.94 8.64
N GLY A 117 -8.47 -11.19 7.90
CA GLY A 117 -9.91 -11.42 7.77
C GLY A 117 -10.25 -12.81 7.25
N ILE A 118 -9.44 -13.33 6.33
CA ILE A 118 -9.66 -14.62 5.67
C ILE A 118 -9.09 -15.80 6.46
N ARG A 119 -7.95 -15.60 7.13
CA ARG A 119 -7.23 -16.70 7.81
C ARG A 119 -7.81 -17.08 9.16
N ASN A 120 -8.42 -16.14 9.88
CA ASN A 120 -8.90 -16.40 11.23
C ASN A 120 -10.27 -17.08 11.27
N CYS A 121 -10.50 -17.84 12.35
CA CYS A 121 -11.72 -18.62 12.55
C CYS A 121 -12.81 -17.93 13.38
N THR A 122 -12.67 -16.65 13.71
CA THR A 122 -13.62 -15.91 14.58
C THR A 122 -14.16 -14.68 13.84
N PHE A 123 -14.64 -14.89 12.61
CA PHE A 123 -15.21 -13.84 11.77
C PHE A 123 -16.62 -13.47 12.27
N ILE A 124 -17.47 -14.49 12.41
CA ILE A 124 -18.77 -14.44 13.08
C ILE A 124 -18.69 -15.30 14.35
N LEU A 125 -19.45 -14.91 15.36
CA LEU A 125 -19.77 -15.72 16.52
C LEU A 125 -21.24 -16.15 16.38
N VAL A 126 -21.48 -17.46 16.42
CA VAL A 126 -22.83 -18.03 16.32
C VAL A 126 -23.17 -18.67 17.66
N GLY A 127 -24.30 -18.30 18.25
CA GLY A 127 -24.80 -18.83 19.52
C GLY A 127 -26.32 -18.65 19.62
N GLN A 128 -26.95 -19.28 20.60
CA GLN A 128 -28.38 -19.10 20.85
C GLN A 128 -28.61 -17.78 21.61
N GLU A 129 -29.69 -17.05 21.29
CA GLU A 129 -29.92 -15.67 21.80
C GLU A 129 -29.95 -15.58 23.33
N ASP A 130 -30.47 -16.60 24.02
CA ASP A 130 -30.58 -16.65 25.48
C ASP A 130 -29.36 -17.28 26.17
N GLN A 131 -28.31 -17.63 25.43
CA GLN A 131 -27.16 -18.36 25.95
C GLN A 131 -26.01 -17.43 26.35
N ASP A 132 -25.23 -17.85 27.35
CA ASP A 132 -24.04 -17.10 27.75
C ASP A 132 -23.07 -16.92 26.59
N SER A 133 -22.51 -15.71 26.48
CA SER A 133 -21.58 -15.34 25.40
C SER A 133 -20.36 -16.25 25.25
N SER A 134 -19.99 -16.99 26.29
CA SER A 134 -18.91 -17.98 26.28
C SER A 134 -19.23 -19.21 25.41
N MET A 135 -20.51 -19.51 25.19
CA MET A 135 -20.94 -20.67 24.40
C MET A 135 -21.02 -20.37 22.90
N TYR A 136 -20.71 -19.14 22.48
CA TYR A 136 -20.71 -18.78 21.07
C TYR A 136 -19.55 -19.43 20.33
N MET A 137 -19.86 -20.11 19.24
CA MET A 137 -18.87 -20.73 18.38
C MET A 137 -18.34 -19.73 17.34
N GLY A 138 -17.02 -19.57 17.32
CA GLY A 138 -16.35 -18.83 16.26
C GLY A 138 -16.41 -19.54 14.92
N VAL A 139 -16.99 -18.87 13.93
CA VAL A 139 -17.02 -19.30 12.53
C VAL A 139 -16.25 -18.29 11.69
N GLY A 140 -15.21 -18.76 11.00
CA GLY A 140 -14.50 -18.02 9.97
C GLY A 140 -14.95 -18.46 8.57
N LEU A 141 -14.53 -17.70 7.56
CA LEU A 141 -14.88 -17.96 6.16
C LEU A 141 -14.36 -19.31 5.68
N TYR A 142 -13.16 -19.71 6.11
CA TYR A 142 -12.49 -20.93 5.66
C TYR A 142 -12.24 -21.94 6.77
N THR A 143 -12.28 -21.48 8.02
CA THR A 143 -11.98 -22.27 9.21
C THR A 143 -13.00 -21.96 10.29
N ARG A 144 -13.23 -22.90 11.20
CA ARG A 144 -14.03 -22.71 12.42
C ARG A 144 -13.14 -22.85 13.65
N ALA A 145 -13.52 -22.16 14.72
CA ALA A 145 -12.83 -22.28 16.00
C ALA A 145 -13.13 -23.64 16.61
N TYR A 146 -12.11 -24.27 17.18
CA TYR A 146 -12.23 -25.51 17.95
C TYR A 146 -12.00 -25.20 19.43
N TYR A 147 -12.94 -25.63 20.26
CA TYR A 147 -12.97 -25.38 21.69
C TYR A 147 -12.84 -26.71 22.44
N VAL A 148 -12.13 -26.70 23.57
CA VAL A 148 -12.08 -27.80 24.53
C VAL A 148 -12.51 -27.21 25.86
N GLY A 149 -13.77 -27.44 26.25
CA GLY A 149 -14.43 -26.62 27.27
C GLY A 149 -14.66 -25.20 26.77
N ASP A 150 -14.36 -24.20 27.60
CA ASP A 150 -14.52 -22.77 27.26
C ASP A 150 -13.29 -22.19 26.53
N ASP A 151 -12.18 -22.92 26.47
CA ASP A 151 -10.93 -22.44 25.91
C ASP A 151 -10.82 -22.73 24.40
N LYS A 152 -10.55 -21.68 23.62
CA LYS A 152 -10.27 -21.80 22.19
C LYS A 152 -8.89 -22.40 21.97
N VAL A 153 -8.84 -23.64 21.52
CA VAL A 153 -7.59 -24.37 21.25
C VAL A 153 -6.98 -24.00 19.90
N GLY A 154 -7.82 -23.78 18.88
CA GLY A 154 -7.30 -23.49 17.53
C GLY A 154 -8.38 -23.25 16.48
N CYS A 155 -7.94 -23.23 15.23
CA CYS A 155 -8.81 -23.12 14.05
C CYS A 155 -8.68 -24.40 13.22
N ILE A 156 -9.80 -25.04 12.90
CA ILE A 156 -9.86 -26.23 12.04
C ILE A 156 -10.60 -25.89 10.74
N ALA A 157 -10.21 -26.53 9.64
CA ALA A 157 -10.95 -26.39 8.38
C ALA A 157 -12.38 -26.93 8.52
N HIS A 158 -13.30 -26.37 7.73
CA HIS A 158 -14.66 -26.91 7.64
C HIS A 158 -14.62 -28.35 7.10
N SER A 159 -15.33 -29.26 7.76
CA SER A 159 -15.43 -30.66 7.32
C SER A 159 -16.19 -30.74 6.01
N ASP A 160 -15.76 -31.62 5.10
CA ASP A 160 -16.46 -31.87 3.84
C ASP A 160 -17.89 -32.40 4.05
N ALA A 161 -18.15 -33.06 5.18
CA ALA A 161 -19.47 -33.55 5.55
C ALA A 161 -20.50 -32.43 5.80
N ASN A 162 -20.02 -31.21 6.12
CA ASN A 162 -20.90 -30.09 6.48
C ASN A 162 -21.07 -29.09 5.32
N LYS A 163 -20.65 -29.45 4.10
CA LYS A 163 -20.74 -28.57 2.93
C LYS A 163 -22.16 -28.15 2.60
N ASP A 164 -23.12 -29.03 2.87
CA ASP A 164 -24.54 -28.80 2.56
C ASP A 164 -25.19 -27.77 3.49
N HIS A 165 -24.56 -27.42 4.63
CA HIS A 165 -25.06 -26.40 5.56
C HIS A 165 -24.60 -24.97 5.21
N PHE A 166 -23.70 -24.80 4.25
CA PHE A 166 -23.27 -23.47 3.83
C PHE A 166 -24.08 -22.99 2.63
N ASP A 167 -24.95 -22.03 2.91
CA ASP A 167 -25.77 -21.37 1.90
C ASP A 167 -24.93 -20.58 0.86
N GLY A 168 -25.62 -20.13 -0.19
CA GLY A 168 -24.99 -19.36 -1.27
C GLY A 168 -24.35 -18.05 -0.78
N PHE A 169 -24.89 -17.44 0.29
CA PHE A 169 -24.33 -16.21 0.86
C PHE A 169 -23.00 -16.46 1.57
N PHE A 170 -22.88 -17.56 2.32
CA PHE A 170 -21.61 -17.95 2.95
C PHE A 170 -20.56 -18.26 1.89
N GLN A 171 -20.91 -19.04 0.86
CA GLN A 171 -19.98 -19.39 -0.22
C GLN A 171 -19.53 -18.16 -1.03
N SER A 172 -20.46 -17.28 -1.40
CA SER A 172 -20.11 -16.04 -2.11
C SER A 172 -19.22 -15.14 -1.28
N SER A 173 -19.47 -15.02 0.03
CA SER A 173 -18.63 -14.25 0.95
C SER A 173 -17.19 -14.75 1.00
N ARG A 174 -16.97 -16.07 0.92
CA ARG A 174 -15.61 -16.65 0.79
C ARG A 174 -14.93 -16.18 -0.49
N VAL A 175 -15.62 -16.28 -1.63
CA VAL A 175 -15.08 -15.85 -2.93
C VAL A 175 -14.73 -14.37 -2.89
N PHE A 176 -15.64 -13.52 -2.40
CA PHE A 176 -15.41 -12.08 -2.29
C PHE A 176 -14.26 -11.74 -1.34
N GLY A 177 -14.15 -12.45 -0.21
CA GLY A 177 -12.99 -12.32 0.68
C GLY A 177 -11.68 -12.63 -0.04
N ALA A 178 -11.58 -13.78 -0.71
CA ALA A 178 -10.38 -14.14 -1.48
C ALA A 178 -10.04 -13.14 -2.58
N VAL A 179 -11.05 -12.66 -3.32
CA VAL A 179 -10.88 -11.62 -4.35
C VAL A 179 -10.37 -10.32 -3.71
N ALA A 180 -10.94 -9.88 -2.59
CA ALA A 180 -10.50 -8.67 -1.89
C ALA A 180 -9.02 -8.78 -1.46
N ALA A 181 -8.62 -9.88 -0.84
CA ALA A 181 -7.22 -10.09 -0.45
C ALA A 181 -6.27 -10.18 -1.64
N LEU A 182 -6.69 -10.81 -2.75
CA LEU A 182 -5.89 -10.85 -3.97
C LEU A 182 -5.69 -9.44 -4.55
N LEU A 183 -6.77 -8.67 -4.69
CA LEU A 183 -6.73 -7.30 -5.19
C LEU A 183 -5.85 -6.42 -4.30
N MET A 184 -6.00 -6.51 -2.97
CA MET A 184 -5.16 -5.78 -2.02
C MET A 184 -3.68 -6.20 -2.09
N SER A 185 -3.41 -7.48 -2.34
CA SER A 185 -2.03 -7.97 -2.55
C SER A 185 -1.42 -7.39 -3.83
N VAL A 186 -2.19 -7.31 -4.93
CA VAL A 186 -1.73 -6.68 -6.17
C VAL A 186 -1.48 -5.18 -5.95
N ILE A 187 -2.39 -4.47 -5.29
CA ILE A 187 -2.22 -3.05 -4.94
C ILE A 187 -0.96 -2.84 -4.10
N PHE A 188 -0.72 -3.70 -3.11
CA PHE A 188 0.47 -3.62 -2.27
C PHE A 188 1.77 -3.83 -3.06
N VAL A 189 1.82 -4.84 -3.93
CA VAL A 189 2.98 -5.08 -4.80
C VAL A 189 3.22 -3.92 -5.76
N VAL A 190 2.17 -3.37 -6.37
CA VAL A 190 2.27 -2.19 -7.23
C VAL A 190 2.75 -0.97 -6.43
N GLY A 191 2.23 -0.78 -5.21
CA GLY A 191 2.67 0.28 -4.30
C GLY A 191 4.15 0.17 -3.94
N ILE A 192 4.64 -1.04 -3.64
CA ILE A 192 6.07 -1.30 -3.45
C ILE A 192 6.85 -0.99 -4.74
N ALA A 193 6.38 -1.46 -5.90
CA ALA A 193 7.06 -1.21 -7.17
C ALA A 193 7.20 0.30 -7.46
N GLN A 194 6.19 1.11 -7.11
CA GLN A 194 6.24 2.57 -7.23
C GLN A 194 7.28 3.23 -6.31
N LEU A 195 7.69 2.58 -5.21
CA LEU A 195 8.76 3.08 -4.34
C LEU A 195 10.13 3.03 -5.01
N PHE A 196 10.35 2.00 -5.84
CA PHE A 196 11.66 1.68 -6.40
C PHE A 196 11.77 2.03 -7.90
N SER A 197 10.66 2.04 -8.63
CA SER A 197 10.66 2.22 -10.08
C SER A 197 10.31 3.65 -10.49
N ASN A 198 11.00 4.13 -11.52
CA ASN A 198 10.67 5.37 -12.22
C ASN A 198 9.67 5.17 -13.38
N MET A 199 9.40 3.92 -13.77
CA MET A 199 8.63 3.59 -14.96
C MET A 199 7.13 3.54 -14.69
N ALA A 200 6.34 3.98 -15.66
CA ALA A 200 4.88 3.83 -15.74
C ALA A 200 4.08 4.30 -14.51
N LYS A 201 4.50 5.40 -13.85
CA LYS A 201 3.89 5.85 -12.59
C LYS A 201 2.42 6.25 -12.75
N ILE A 202 2.08 6.91 -13.85
CA ILE A 202 0.72 7.38 -14.10
C ILE A 202 -0.19 6.18 -14.35
N GLU A 203 0.26 5.23 -15.18
CA GLU A 203 -0.47 4.01 -15.51
C GLU A 203 -0.66 3.13 -14.27
N LEU A 204 0.40 2.89 -13.49
CA LEU A 204 0.32 2.13 -12.24
C LEU A 204 -0.57 2.82 -11.21
N TRP A 205 -0.57 4.16 -11.14
CA TRP A 205 -1.44 4.92 -10.24
C TRP A 205 -2.91 4.83 -10.67
N LEU A 206 -3.20 4.95 -11.95
CA LEU A 206 -4.54 4.73 -12.51
C LEU A 206 -5.02 3.30 -12.25
N PHE A 207 -4.12 2.31 -12.36
CA PHE A 207 -4.41 0.92 -12.06
C PHE A 207 -4.78 0.73 -10.58
N VAL A 208 -4.03 1.32 -9.64
CA VAL A 208 -4.37 1.30 -8.21
C VAL A 208 -5.72 1.98 -7.95
N ARG A 209 -6.00 3.13 -8.58
CA ARG A 209 -7.30 3.83 -8.47
C ARG A 209 -8.48 3.00 -8.95
N PHE A 210 -8.26 2.10 -9.91
CA PHE A 210 -9.29 1.19 -10.37
C PHE A 210 -9.44 -0.03 -9.46
N LEU A 211 -8.33 -0.66 -9.06
CA LEU A 211 -8.36 -1.86 -8.24
C LEU A 211 -8.86 -1.61 -6.81
N LEU A 212 -8.56 -0.45 -6.22
CA LEU A 212 -8.87 -0.17 -4.83
C LEU A 212 -10.39 -0.10 -4.56
N PRO A 213 -11.23 0.57 -5.40
CA PRO A 213 -12.68 0.44 -5.32
C PRO A 213 -13.19 -1.00 -5.52
N CYS A 214 -12.58 -1.77 -6.43
CA CYS A 214 -12.96 -3.18 -6.62
C CYS A 214 -12.67 -4.03 -5.36
N ALA A 215 -11.52 -3.80 -4.72
CA ALA A 215 -11.15 -4.44 -3.45
C ALA A 215 -12.13 -4.03 -2.34
N PHE A 216 -12.47 -2.74 -2.25
CA PHE A 216 -13.45 -2.22 -1.31
C PHE A 216 -14.83 -2.85 -1.49
N ILE A 217 -15.36 -2.90 -2.72
CA ILE A 217 -16.66 -3.52 -3.01
C ILE A 217 -16.63 -5.01 -2.67
N SER A 218 -15.53 -5.72 -2.99
CA SER A 218 -15.38 -7.14 -2.68
C SER A 218 -15.36 -7.38 -1.17
N GLU A 219 -14.61 -6.58 -0.40
CA GLU A 219 -14.58 -6.73 1.07
C GLU A 219 -15.92 -6.33 1.71
N ALA A 220 -16.63 -5.36 1.14
CA ALA A 220 -18.00 -5.03 1.56
C ALA A 220 -18.98 -6.17 1.28
N ALA A 221 -18.87 -6.81 0.11
CA ALA A 221 -19.68 -7.96 -0.27
C ALA A 221 -19.40 -9.20 0.60
N MET A 222 -18.23 -9.28 1.23
CA MET A 222 -17.95 -10.30 2.25
C MET A 222 -18.89 -10.18 3.47
N GLY A 223 -19.48 -9.01 3.71
CA GLY A 223 -20.52 -8.81 4.73
C GLY A 223 -21.85 -9.52 4.43
N LEU A 224 -22.03 -10.07 3.22
CA LEU A 224 -23.21 -10.87 2.88
C LEU A 224 -23.38 -12.10 3.78
N VAL A 225 -22.30 -12.57 4.41
CA VAL A 225 -22.33 -13.70 5.34
C VAL A 225 -23.27 -13.47 6.54
N TYR A 226 -23.50 -12.21 6.95
CA TYR A 226 -24.46 -11.91 8.02
C TYR A 226 -25.92 -12.06 7.59
N PHE A 227 -26.18 -12.11 6.28
CA PHE A 227 -27.49 -12.44 5.71
C PHE A 227 -27.65 -13.93 5.42
N SER A 228 -26.65 -14.75 5.76
CA SER A 228 -26.76 -16.19 5.57
C SER A 228 -27.87 -16.79 6.42
N GLU A 229 -28.41 -17.92 5.98
CA GLU A 229 -29.43 -18.67 6.72
C GLU A 229 -28.96 -19.06 8.14
N ILE A 230 -27.65 -19.26 8.32
CA ILE A 230 -27.02 -19.49 9.64
C ILE A 230 -27.31 -18.34 10.63
N CYS A 231 -27.38 -17.11 10.12
CA CYS A 231 -27.56 -15.90 10.92
C CYS A 231 -29.00 -15.39 10.97
N ASN A 232 -29.82 -15.78 10.02
CA ASN A 232 -31.22 -15.35 9.90
C ASN A 232 -32.21 -16.48 10.22
N GLY A 233 -31.72 -17.60 10.76
CA GLY A 233 -32.50 -18.79 11.03
C GLY A 233 -33.61 -18.56 12.06
N THR A 234 -34.74 -19.23 11.87
CA THR A 234 -35.91 -19.20 12.75
C THR A 234 -35.70 -19.87 14.11
N ASP A 235 -34.55 -20.51 14.31
CA ASP A 235 -34.32 -21.47 15.39
C ASP A 235 -33.70 -20.83 16.64
N GLY A 236 -33.77 -19.49 16.76
CA GLY A 236 -33.29 -18.74 17.92
C GLY A 236 -31.76 -18.56 17.97
N TYR A 237 -31.06 -18.81 16.86
CA TYR A 237 -29.63 -18.51 16.74
C TYR A 237 -29.41 -17.04 16.37
N GLN A 238 -28.44 -16.43 17.03
CA GLN A 238 -27.98 -15.08 16.76
C GLN A 238 -26.54 -15.10 16.27
N CYS A 239 -26.28 -14.37 15.17
CA CYS A 239 -24.94 -14.06 14.73
C CYS A 239 -24.49 -12.71 15.27
N VAL A 240 -23.34 -12.70 15.93
CA VAL A 240 -22.66 -11.49 16.40
C VAL A 240 -21.32 -11.37 15.68
N PRO A 241 -20.87 -10.17 15.27
CA PRO A 241 -19.53 -10.00 14.71
C PRO A 241 -18.47 -10.45 15.73
N GLY A 242 -17.60 -11.37 15.30
CA GLY A 242 -16.43 -11.74 16.10
C GLY A 242 -15.34 -10.68 16.07
N ALA A 243 -14.27 -10.87 16.84
CA ALA A 243 -13.13 -9.93 16.88
C ALA A 243 -12.56 -9.62 15.49
N ILE A 244 -12.55 -10.61 14.59
CA ILE A 244 -12.07 -10.44 13.22
C ILE A 244 -13.11 -9.78 12.34
N GLY A 245 -14.40 -10.06 12.56
CA GLY A 245 -15.48 -9.30 11.92
C GLY A 245 -15.38 -7.80 12.19
N PHE A 246 -15.12 -7.40 13.44
CA PHE A 246 -14.85 -5.99 13.77
C PHE A 246 -13.60 -5.44 13.08
N THR A 247 -12.53 -6.23 13.02
CA THR A 247 -11.27 -5.85 12.36
C THR A 247 -11.48 -5.59 10.87
N VAL A 248 -12.27 -6.43 10.20
CA VAL A 248 -12.66 -6.28 8.79
C VAL A 248 -13.53 -5.04 8.59
N MET A 249 -14.49 -4.77 9.48
CA MET A 249 -15.30 -3.55 9.41
C MET A 249 -14.45 -2.28 9.58
N ALA A 250 -13.45 -2.31 10.46
CA ALA A 250 -12.47 -1.24 10.59
C ALA A 250 -11.61 -1.10 9.31
N ASN A 251 -11.20 -2.22 8.71
CA ASN A 251 -10.47 -2.23 7.45
C ASN A 251 -11.28 -1.64 6.30
N LEU A 252 -12.58 -1.94 6.23
CA LEU A 252 -13.50 -1.38 5.24
C LEU A 252 -13.57 0.16 5.35
N THR A 253 -13.53 0.70 6.57
CA THR A 253 -13.44 2.15 6.79
C THR A 253 -12.10 2.70 6.31
N LEU A 254 -10.99 2.01 6.61
CA LEU A 254 -9.66 2.39 6.16
C LEU A 254 -9.58 2.40 4.62
N MET A 255 -10.08 1.35 3.95
CA MET A 255 -10.14 1.28 2.50
C MET A 255 -11.01 2.37 1.88
N PHE A 256 -12.14 2.71 2.50
CA PHE A 256 -12.94 3.85 2.05
C PHE A 256 -12.13 5.16 2.09
N THR A 257 -11.41 5.42 3.19
CA THR A 257 -10.55 6.61 3.27
C THR A 257 -9.41 6.58 2.24
N LEU A 258 -8.84 5.41 1.96
CA LEU A 258 -7.82 5.24 0.92
C LEU A 258 -8.38 5.48 -0.48
N CYS A 259 -9.58 4.98 -0.80
CA CYS A 259 -10.27 5.26 -2.05
C CYS A 259 -10.43 6.76 -2.27
N SER A 260 -10.98 7.47 -1.27
CA SER A 260 -11.17 8.91 -1.35
C SER A 260 -9.84 9.66 -1.50
N ALA A 261 -8.84 9.32 -0.70
CA ALA A 261 -7.52 9.92 -0.78
C ALA A 261 -6.91 9.71 -2.18
N CYS A 262 -6.88 8.48 -2.69
CA CYS A 262 -6.31 8.18 -4.00
C CYS A 262 -6.99 8.92 -5.16
N CYS A 263 -8.30 9.18 -5.06
CA CYS A 263 -9.03 9.97 -6.07
C CYS A 263 -8.59 11.44 -6.09
N VAL A 264 -8.37 12.04 -4.92
CA VAL A 264 -8.02 13.47 -4.80
C VAL A 264 -6.53 13.72 -5.06
N LEU A 265 -5.67 12.79 -4.67
CA LEU A 265 -4.22 12.99 -4.69
C LEU A 265 -3.62 12.77 -6.08
N PRO A 266 -2.67 13.62 -6.51
CA PRO A 266 -1.92 13.40 -7.74
C PRO A 266 -1.01 12.16 -7.62
N PRO A 267 -0.64 11.54 -8.76
CA PRO A 267 0.32 10.43 -8.75
C PRO A 267 1.67 10.86 -8.15
N PRO A 268 2.38 9.95 -7.46
CA PRO A 268 3.69 10.26 -6.91
C PRO A 268 4.70 10.54 -8.05
N SER A 269 5.21 11.77 -8.10
CA SER A 269 6.11 12.23 -9.17
C SER A 269 7.50 11.57 -9.17
N ASN A 270 8.02 11.17 -8.00
CA ASN A 270 9.38 10.65 -7.82
C ASN A 270 9.42 9.41 -6.92
N PRO A 271 10.30 8.43 -7.18
CA PRO A 271 10.51 7.28 -6.29
C PRO A 271 11.06 7.82 -4.99
N LEU A 272 10.50 7.38 -3.86
CA LEU A 272 10.90 7.88 -2.55
C LEU A 272 12.40 7.66 -2.27
N PHE A 273 12.97 6.57 -2.79
CA PHE A 273 14.38 6.22 -2.57
C PHE A 273 15.36 6.76 -3.61
N ALA A 274 14.90 7.22 -4.78
CA ALA A 274 15.81 7.74 -5.80
C ALA A 274 16.36 9.13 -5.45
N ARG A 275 15.63 9.91 -4.65
CA ARG A 275 16.00 11.28 -4.30
C ARG A 275 16.98 11.38 -3.12
N TRP A 276 17.10 10.33 -2.31
CA TRP A 276 18.01 10.33 -1.16
C TRP A 276 19.47 10.55 -1.57
N ARG A 277 19.83 10.13 -2.79
CA ARG A 277 21.17 10.30 -3.34
C ARG A 277 21.47 11.72 -3.85
N ALA A 278 20.46 12.58 -4.02
CA ALA A 278 20.65 13.94 -4.56
C ALA A 278 20.70 15.02 -3.47
N GLU A 279 20.15 14.76 -2.28
CA GLU A 279 20.17 15.74 -1.17
C GLU A 279 21.52 15.78 -0.44
N GLU A 280 22.30 14.70 -0.44
CA GLU A 280 23.66 14.70 0.15
C GLU A 280 24.64 15.61 -0.60
N GLU A 281 24.46 15.83 -1.91
CA GLU A 281 25.36 16.68 -2.70
C GLU A 281 25.08 18.19 -2.54
N GLU A 282 23.85 18.61 -2.20
CA GLU A 282 23.50 20.03 -2.06
C GLU A 282 23.94 20.63 -0.71
N ASP A 283 23.92 19.86 0.37
CA ASP A 283 24.37 20.34 1.69
C ASP A 283 25.91 20.49 1.77
N GLU A 284 26.67 19.72 0.97
CA GLU A 284 28.13 19.84 0.91
C GLU A 284 28.59 21.08 0.12
N PHE A 285 27.78 21.56 -0.83
CA PHE A 285 28.15 22.73 -1.66
C PHE A 285 27.88 24.08 -0.96
N SER A 286 27.00 24.12 0.04
CA SER A 286 26.57 25.39 0.66
C SER A 286 27.50 25.90 1.78
N CYS A 287 28.48 25.10 2.25
CA CYS A 287 29.44 25.55 3.28
C CYS A 287 30.77 26.11 2.73
N THR A 288 31.04 26.02 1.42
CA THR A 288 32.38 26.36 0.88
C THR A 288 32.47 27.73 0.21
N GLN A 289 31.38 28.52 0.17
CA GLN A 289 31.39 29.88 -0.43
C GLN A 289 31.47 31.04 0.57
N SER A 290 31.62 30.77 1.86
CA SER A 290 31.88 31.80 2.86
C SER A 290 33.36 31.82 3.22
N LEU A 291 34.05 32.93 2.89
CA LEU A 291 35.41 33.33 3.29
C LEU A 291 36.55 33.16 2.25
N THR A 292 36.51 33.96 1.18
CA THR A 292 37.71 34.70 0.76
C THR A 292 37.34 36.08 0.21
N PRO A 293 37.60 37.18 0.94
CA PRO A 293 37.66 38.51 0.36
C PRO A 293 39.03 38.68 -0.30
N SER A 294 39.16 38.36 -1.58
CA SER A 294 40.38 38.67 -2.34
C SER A 294 40.12 39.81 -3.32
N SER A 295 40.62 40.98 -2.91
CA SER A 295 40.88 42.16 -3.70
C SER A 295 41.51 41.86 -5.07
N SER A 296 40.99 42.56 -6.09
CA SER A 296 41.72 43.08 -7.26
C SER A 296 42.83 42.21 -7.87
N SER A 297 42.55 41.53 -8.98
CA SER A 297 43.47 41.60 -10.12
C SER A 297 42.71 41.42 -11.45
N GLN A 298 42.81 42.45 -12.29
CA GLN A 298 42.48 42.37 -13.70
C GLN A 298 43.46 41.40 -14.37
N GLN A 299 42.96 40.31 -14.94
CA GLN A 299 43.66 39.64 -16.03
C GLN A 299 42.69 39.32 -17.16
N SER A 300 42.83 40.12 -18.23
CA SER A 300 42.26 39.85 -19.55
C SER A 300 42.76 38.50 -20.06
N LYS A 301 41.87 37.50 -20.18
CA LYS A 301 42.13 36.29 -20.96
C LYS A 301 41.39 36.37 -22.29
N LYS A 302 42.23 36.44 -23.32
CA LYS A 302 41.96 36.50 -24.75
C LYS A 302 41.16 35.27 -25.21
N ILE A 303 40.00 35.54 -25.80
CA ILE A 303 39.12 34.58 -26.46
C ILE A 303 39.89 33.96 -27.65
N LYS A 304 39.99 32.63 -27.69
CA LYS A 304 40.38 31.87 -28.88
C LYS A 304 39.14 31.13 -29.37
N SER A 305 38.49 31.69 -30.38
CA SER A 305 37.40 31.04 -31.10
C SER A 305 37.94 29.84 -31.87
N MET A 306 37.24 28.71 -31.77
CA MET A 306 37.36 27.61 -32.72
C MET A 306 35.95 27.18 -33.11
N LEU A 307 35.64 27.49 -34.37
CA LEU A 307 34.48 27.07 -35.14
C LEU A 307 34.70 25.63 -35.63
N PRO A 308 33.70 24.73 -35.60
CA PRO A 308 33.66 23.59 -36.51
C PRO A 308 32.66 23.82 -37.65
N PRO A 309 32.90 23.23 -38.84
CA PRO A 309 32.12 23.46 -40.06
C PRO A 309 30.82 22.63 -40.10
N PRO A 310 29.86 23.01 -40.96
CA PRO A 310 28.58 22.31 -41.11
C PRO A 310 28.71 21.12 -42.06
N THR A 311 28.12 19.98 -41.69
CA THR A 311 27.80 18.90 -42.63
C THR A 311 26.29 18.78 -42.77
N SER A 312 25.83 19.17 -43.95
CA SER A 312 24.56 18.78 -44.54
C SER A 312 24.46 17.25 -44.67
N LYS A 313 23.27 16.71 -44.44
CA LYS A 313 22.70 15.67 -45.31
C LYS A 313 21.18 15.59 -45.15
N LEU A 314 20.57 15.72 -46.31
CA LEU A 314 19.17 15.64 -46.70
C LEU A 314 18.89 14.18 -47.11
N GLY A 315 17.70 13.67 -46.82
CA GLY A 315 17.15 12.39 -47.30
C GLY A 315 15.90 12.06 -46.46
N VAL A 316 14.68 12.44 -46.86
CA VAL A 316 13.80 11.86 -47.91
C VAL A 316 13.33 10.44 -47.54
N LEU A 317 12.03 10.37 -47.24
CA LEU A 317 11.01 9.32 -47.45
C LEU A 317 11.44 7.86 -47.67
N ASP A 318 10.78 6.94 -46.96
CA ASP A 318 9.76 6.11 -47.61
C ASP A 318 8.82 5.42 -46.60
N GLU A 319 7.55 5.37 -47.01
CA GLU A 319 6.49 4.52 -46.49
C GLU A 319 6.72 3.06 -46.89
N ALA A 320 6.30 2.11 -46.03
CA ALA A 320 5.76 0.83 -46.50
C ALA A 320 4.91 0.20 -45.39
N GLU A 321 3.62 0.12 -45.68
CA GLU A 321 2.69 -0.89 -45.18
C GLU A 321 3.27 -2.31 -45.42
N GLU A 322 3.00 -3.28 -44.55
CA GLU A 322 2.21 -4.48 -44.91
C GLU A 322 2.21 -5.56 -43.81
N SER A 323 0.99 -6.03 -43.53
CA SER A 323 0.61 -7.45 -43.41
C SER A 323 1.06 -8.24 -42.16
N VAL A 324 0.12 -8.80 -41.38
CA VAL A 324 -0.71 -10.01 -41.56
C VAL A 324 -0.19 -11.12 -40.63
N ALA A 325 -1.17 -11.76 -40.01
CA ALA A 325 -1.10 -12.83 -39.03
C ALA A 325 -0.16 -14.00 -39.34
N SER A 326 0.31 -14.65 -38.28
CA SER A 326 0.28 -16.12 -38.19
C SER A 326 0.31 -16.54 -36.72
N GLU A 327 -0.73 -17.26 -36.31
CA GLU A 327 -0.67 -18.28 -35.27
C GLU A 327 0.35 -19.34 -35.69
N GLU A 328 1.28 -19.70 -34.81
CA GLU A 328 1.85 -21.05 -34.80
C GLU A 328 2.06 -21.51 -33.35
N ASP A 329 1.34 -22.59 -33.03
CA ASP A 329 1.58 -23.48 -31.91
C ASP A 329 3.04 -23.94 -31.87
N PHE A 330 3.65 -23.92 -30.67
CA PHE A 330 4.87 -24.68 -30.43
C PHE A 330 4.79 -25.47 -29.13
N GLU A 331 4.59 -26.76 -29.30
CA GLU A 331 4.67 -27.79 -28.26
C GLU A 331 6.15 -28.16 -28.00
N LYS A 332 6.50 -28.26 -26.71
CA LYS A 332 7.50 -29.15 -26.08
C LYS A 332 8.98 -29.12 -26.55
N LYS A 333 9.85 -28.89 -25.53
CA LYS A 333 10.83 -29.83 -24.90
C LYS A 333 12.28 -29.30 -24.83
N GLY A 334 12.89 -29.42 -23.66
CA GLY A 334 14.35 -29.32 -23.43
C GLY A 334 14.72 -28.27 -22.37
N GLN A 335 14.74 -28.59 -21.07
CA GLN A 335 15.87 -29.19 -20.34
C GLN A 335 17.08 -28.25 -20.20
N SER A 336 17.24 -27.64 -19.02
CA SER A 336 18.51 -27.12 -18.51
C SER A 336 18.52 -27.14 -16.98
N SER A 337 19.41 -27.98 -16.43
CA SER A 337 19.83 -28.02 -15.03
C SER A 337 20.38 -26.67 -14.53
N ALA A 338 20.20 -26.36 -13.24
CA ALA A 338 21.28 -26.44 -12.24
C ALA A 338 20.97 -25.65 -10.95
N ALA A 339 21.46 -26.23 -9.83
CA ALA A 339 21.87 -25.60 -8.59
C ALA A 339 20.80 -25.03 -7.64
N SER A 340 20.20 -25.93 -6.84
CA SER A 340 19.54 -25.57 -5.59
C SER A 340 20.55 -25.66 -4.44
N THR A 341 20.93 -24.51 -3.90
CA THR A 341 21.75 -24.35 -2.69
C THR A 341 20.95 -24.84 -1.48
N THR A 342 21.38 -25.95 -0.89
CA THR A 342 20.81 -26.52 0.34
C THR A 342 21.36 -25.76 1.54
N SER A 343 20.56 -24.87 2.10
CA SER A 343 20.74 -24.35 3.46
C SER A 343 20.41 -25.45 4.46
N SER A 344 21.40 -25.86 5.26
CA SER A 344 21.29 -26.84 6.33
C SER A 344 20.36 -26.32 7.43
N VAL A 345 19.10 -26.71 7.37
CA VAL A 345 18.16 -26.63 8.48
C VAL A 345 18.35 -27.89 9.31
N SER A 346 18.60 -27.72 10.61
CA SER A 346 18.69 -28.80 11.58
C SER A 346 17.45 -29.71 11.49
N PRO A 347 17.61 -31.05 11.44
CA PRO A 347 16.48 -31.96 11.29
C PRO A 347 15.56 -31.89 12.52
N SER A 348 14.37 -31.30 12.36
CA SER A 348 13.31 -31.36 13.36
C SER A 348 12.57 -32.69 13.24
N SER A 349 12.33 -33.36 14.36
CA SER A 349 11.49 -34.57 14.41
C SER A 349 10.11 -34.30 13.80
N SER A 350 9.66 -35.15 12.89
CA SER A 350 8.31 -35.09 12.34
C SER A 350 7.42 -36.13 13.03
N VAL A 351 6.21 -35.71 13.40
CA VAL A 351 5.19 -36.58 14.00
C VAL A 351 4.03 -36.68 13.02
N SER A 352 3.69 -37.88 12.57
CA SER A 352 2.51 -38.14 11.76
C SER A 352 1.54 -39.02 12.53
N VAL A 353 0.30 -38.54 12.67
CA VAL A 353 -0.80 -39.28 13.30
C VAL A 353 -1.77 -39.70 12.22
N ARG A 354 -2.03 -41.00 12.12
CA ARG A 354 -3.06 -41.58 11.25
C ARG A 354 -4.09 -42.30 12.10
N VAL A 355 -5.37 -41.99 11.89
CA VAL A 355 -6.48 -42.68 12.54
C VAL A 355 -7.15 -43.56 11.50
N GLU A 356 -7.21 -44.86 11.76
CA GLU A 356 -7.91 -45.86 10.93
C GLU A 356 -9.08 -46.41 11.75
N VAL A 357 -10.29 -46.37 11.20
CA VAL A 357 -11.50 -46.92 11.83
C VAL A 357 -11.94 -48.12 11.00
N SER A 358 -11.96 -49.32 11.60
CA SER A 358 -12.37 -50.54 10.91
C SER A 358 -13.11 -51.46 11.87
N ASN A 359 -14.27 -51.99 11.45
CA ASN A 359 -15.02 -53.04 12.16
C ASN A 359 -15.30 -52.78 13.66
N GLY A 360 -15.59 -51.54 14.06
CA GLY A 360 -15.87 -51.22 15.47
C GLY A 360 -14.62 -51.08 16.35
N GLU A 361 -13.44 -51.03 15.75
CA GLU A 361 -12.19 -50.68 16.42
C GLU A 361 -11.70 -49.34 15.87
N ARG A 362 -11.30 -48.43 16.77
CA ARG A 362 -10.59 -47.20 16.39
C ARG A 362 -9.11 -47.40 16.66
N LYS A 363 -8.33 -47.42 15.59
CA LYS A 363 -6.87 -47.58 15.64
C LYS A 363 -6.19 -46.25 15.39
N THR A 364 -5.50 -45.72 16.40
CA THR A 364 -4.67 -44.52 16.28
C THR A 364 -3.22 -44.93 16.15
N ILE A 365 -2.60 -44.61 15.01
CA ILE A 365 -1.21 -44.89 14.71
C ILE A 365 -0.42 -43.58 14.79
N THR A 366 0.51 -43.49 15.73
CA THR A 366 1.45 -42.37 15.85
C THR A 366 2.82 -42.82 15.40
N GLU A 367 3.31 -42.26 14.29
CA GLU A 367 4.68 -42.48 13.80
C GLU A 367 5.52 -41.23 14.09
N ILE A 368 6.58 -41.41 14.88
CA ILE A 368 7.56 -40.39 15.23
C ILE A 368 8.84 -40.71 14.46
N THR A 369 9.21 -39.85 13.51
CA THR A 369 10.51 -39.96 12.81
C THR A 369 11.51 -39.05 13.51
N GLN A 370 12.52 -39.65 14.11
CA GLN A 370 13.60 -38.94 14.78
C GLN A 370 14.59 -38.34 13.75
N PRO A 371 15.37 -37.33 14.15
CA PRO A 371 16.35 -36.69 13.27
C PRO A 371 17.43 -37.62 12.70
N ASP A 372 17.69 -38.74 13.36
CA ASP A 372 18.63 -39.79 12.95
C ASP A 372 18.03 -40.78 11.92
N GLY A 373 16.76 -40.58 11.55
CA GLY A 373 16.03 -41.45 10.63
C GLY A 373 15.40 -42.68 11.31
N SER A 374 15.55 -42.84 12.62
CA SER A 374 14.85 -43.89 13.36
C SER A 374 13.35 -43.57 13.46
N ARG A 375 12.53 -44.62 13.41
CA ARG A 375 11.07 -44.52 13.45
C ARG A 375 10.55 -45.24 14.68
N ALA A 376 9.81 -44.53 15.52
CA ALA A 376 9.03 -45.12 16.60
C ALA A 376 7.55 -45.11 16.21
N MET A 377 6.90 -46.26 16.27
CA MET A 377 5.49 -46.42 15.93
C MET A 377 4.73 -46.89 17.18
N THR A 378 3.80 -46.06 17.65
CA THR A 378 2.85 -46.43 18.70
C THR A 378 1.50 -46.65 18.06
N THR A 379 0.83 -47.74 18.43
CA THR A 379 -0.51 -48.09 17.94
C THR A 379 -1.42 -48.26 19.13
N ASP A 380 -2.35 -47.34 19.28
CA ASP A 380 -3.41 -47.42 20.29
C ASP A 380 -4.67 -47.96 19.61
N ILE A 381 -5.22 -49.05 20.17
CA ILE A 381 -6.44 -49.69 19.69
C ILE A 381 -7.49 -49.47 20.77
N GLU A 382 -8.54 -48.72 20.42
CA GLU A 382 -9.74 -48.58 21.23
C GLU A 382 -10.83 -49.48 20.64
N ASP A 383 -11.19 -50.53 21.38
CA ASP A 383 -12.34 -51.38 21.06
C ASP A 383 -13.62 -50.61 21.41
N LEU A 384 -14.39 -50.20 20.40
CA LEU A 384 -15.65 -49.46 20.62
C LEU A 384 -16.79 -50.38 21.11
N ASN A 385 -16.54 -51.69 21.23
CA ASN A 385 -17.52 -52.68 21.66
C ASN A 385 -17.62 -52.83 23.19
N ASP A 386 -16.70 -52.25 23.96
CA ASP A 386 -16.68 -52.32 25.44
C ASP A 386 -17.35 -51.11 26.12
N VAL A 387 -18.10 -50.30 25.38
CA VAL A 387 -19.03 -49.33 26.00
C VAL A 387 -20.26 -50.10 26.47
N ASP A 388 -20.15 -50.67 27.68
CA ASP A 388 -21.24 -51.33 28.42
C ASP A 388 -22.51 -50.44 28.43
N LEU A 389 -23.47 -50.77 27.58
CA LEU A 389 -24.83 -50.22 27.57
C LEU A 389 -25.72 -50.80 28.68
N ASN A 390 -25.12 -51.35 29.75
CA ASN A 390 -25.84 -51.86 30.92
C ASN A 390 -25.41 -51.09 32.18
N GLY A 391 -25.63 -49.78 32.15
CA GLY A 391 -25.59 -48.89 33.31
C GLY A 391 -27.00 -48.55 33.79
N ASP A 392 -27.34 -49.09 34.94
CA ASP A 392 -28.58 -48.99 35.69
C ASP A 392 -29.22 -47.58 35.74
N THR A 393 -30.54 -47.58 35.62
CA THR A 393 -31.45 -46.43 35.72
C THR A 393 -31.39 -45.78 37.11
N GLY A 394 -30.45 -44.87 37.31
CA GLY A 394 -30.41 -43.95 38.45
C GLY A 394 -30.45 -42.51 37.95
N GLY A 395 -31.63 -41.89 38.01
CA GLY A 395 -31.90 -40.57 37.44
C GLY A 395 -30.91 -39.49 37.86
N PHE A 396 -30.09 -39.06 36.91
CA PHE A 396 -29.61 -37.68 36.80
C PHE A 396 -29.62 -37.33 35.32
N GLN A 397 -30.61 -36.52 34.96
CA GLN A 397 -30.85 -35.99 33.62
C GLN A 397 -29.76 -34.95 33.31
N ASN A 398 -28.67 -35.41 32.70
CA ASN A 398 -27.71 -34.57 32.00
C ASN A 398 -27.62 -35.10 30.57
N ASP A 399 -28.58 -34.66 29.76
CA ASP A 399 -28.52 -34.75 28.31
C ASP A 399 -27.42 -33.79 27.83
N GLN A 400 -26.20 -34.31 27.74
CA GLN A 400 -25.12 -33.71 26.96
C GLN A 400 -24.74 -34.72 25.87
N GLU A 401 -25.61 -34.81 24.87
CA GLU A 401 -25.19 -35.31 23.57
C GLU A 401 -24.05 -34.40 23.06
N PRO A 402 -22.98 -34.96 22.49
CA PRO A 402 -22.10 -34.16 21.65
C PRO A 402 -22.93 -33.67 20.48
N TYR A 403 -23.31 -32.40 20.50
CA TYR A 403 -24.01 -31.71 19.41
C TYR A 403 -23.18 -31.81 18.13
N TYR A 404 -23.41 -32.88 17.37
CA TYR A 404 -23.17 -32.89 15.94
C TYR A 404 -24.32 -32.07 15.34
N MET A 405 -24.00 -30.89 14.80
CA MET A 405 -24.93 -30.16 13.93
C MET A 405 -25.35 -31.10 12.80
N THR A 406 -26.60 -31.58 12.84
CA THR A 406 -27.39 -32.08 11.71
C THR A 406 -28.41 -31.04 11.33
#